data_AF-A0A6N8IJ58-F1
#
_entry.id   AF-A0A6N8IJ58-F1
#
_cell.length_a   1.000
_cell.length_b   1.000
_cell.length_c   1.000
_cell.angle_alpha   90.00
_cell.angle_beta   90.00
_cell.angle_gamma   90.00
#
_symmetry.space_group_name_H-M   'P 1'
#
loop_
_entity.id
_entity.type
_entity.pdbx_description
1 polymer ?
#
loop_
_entity_poly.entity_id
_entity_poly.type
_entity_poly.pdbx_seq_one_letter_code
_entity_poly.pdbx_strand_id
1 'polypeptide(L)'
;MEPIYPVTALQKKQGEVKEAARKGIVRITENGAGAFVFCSEEVYEQRMKEVADQAAYEALVAAALERGFADIEAGRCYEGAEVAREAALKLRRKHA
;
A
#
# COMPACT_ATOMS: atom_id res chain seq x y z
N MET A 1 13.01 -13.24 -3.36
CA MET A 1 12.60 -13.80 -4.66
C MET A 1 11.39 -14.68 -4.42
N GLU A 2 10.29 -14.46 -5.16
CA GLU A 2 9.07 -15.29 -5.04
C GLU A 2 9.41 -16.74 -5.43
N PRO A 3 8.96 -17.75 -4.67
CA PRO A 3 9.17 -19.15 -5.02
C PRO A 3 8.55 -19.48 -6.38
N ILE A 4 9.22 -20.33 -7.16
CA ILE A 4 8.76 -20.75 -8.48
C ILE A 4 8.59 -22.25 -8.50
N TYR A 5 7.40 -22.71 -8.90
CA TYR A 5 7.09 -24.13 -9.03
C TYR A 5 6.51 -24.44 -10.42
N PRO A 6 6.79 -25.62 -11.01
CA PRO A 6 6.06 -26.07 -12.18
C PRO A 6 4.62 -26.43 -11.80
N VAL A 7 3.68 -26.32 -12.74
CA VAL A 7 2.26 -26.67 -12.53
C VAL A 7 2.06 -28.08 -11.97
N THR A 8 2.93 -29.02 -12.34
CA THR A 8 2.89 -30.41 -11.85
C THR A 8 3.17 -30.53 -10.35
N ALA A 9 3.82 -29.54 -9.74
CA ALA A 9 4.06 -29.50 -8.29
C ALA A 9 2.77 -29.26 -7.49
N LEU A 10 1.74 -28.64 -8.08
CA LEU A 10 0.43 -28.47 -7.42
C LEU A 10 -0.24 -29.83 -7.13
N GLN A 11 0.07 -30.84 -7.94
CA GLN A 11 -0.39 -32.22 -7.72
C GLN A 11 0.60 -33.04 -6.89
N LYS A 12 1.88 -33.02 -7.25
CA LYS A 12 2.90 -33.93 -6.67
C LYS A 12 3.49 -33.46 -5.35
N LYS A 13 3.46 -32.15 -5.08
CA LYS A 13 4.09 -31.48 -3.93
C LYS A 13 3.16 -30.46 -3.29
N GLN A 14 1.88 -30.77 -3.25
CA GLN A 14 0.83 -29.82 -2.86
C GLN A 14 1.09 -29.18 -1.48
N GLY A 15 1.56 -29.95 -0.50
CA GLY A 15 1.88 -29.44 0.84
C GLY A 15 2.95 -28.36 0.82
N GLU A 16 4.05 -28.60 0.10
CA GLU A 16 5.15 -27.65 -0.04
C GLU A 16 4.69 -26.34 -0.70
N VAL A 17 3.92 -26.45 -1.80
CA VAL A 17 3.41 -25.28 -2.52
C VAL A 17 2.42 -24.48 -1.67
N LYS A 18 1.56 -25.14 -0.90
CA LYS A 18 0.62 -24.46 0.01
C LYS A 18 1.32 -23.76 1.17
N GLU A 19 2.36 -24.38 1.74
CA GLU A 19 3.16 -23.75 2.78
C GLU A 19 3.91 -22.52 2.28
N ALA A 20 4.40 -22.56 1.03
CA ALA A 20 4.97 -21.38 0.39
C ALA A 20 3.90 -20.29 0.14
N ALA A 21 2.73 -20.69 -0.36
CA ALA A 21 1.60 -19.80 -0.67
C ALA A 21 0.99 -19.11 0.56
N ARG A 22 1.07 -19.73 1.75
CA ARG A 22 0.69 -19.13 3.03
C ARG A 22 1.64 -18.02 3.48
N LYS A 23 2.88 -18.04 3.00
CA LYS A 23 3.93 -17.08 3.38
C LYS A 23 4.06 -15.93 2.38
N GLY A 24 3.48 -16.07 1.18
CA GLY A 24 3.55 -15.06 0.13
C GLY A 24 3.11 -15.58 -1.22
N ILE A 25 3.30 -14.75 -2.24
CA ILE A 25 3.00 -15.09 -3.62
C ILE A 25 4.01 -16.11 -4.15
N VAL A 26 3.49 -17.15 -4.80
CA VAL A 26 4.25 -18.19 -5.50
C VAL A 26 3.96 -18.08 -7.00
N ARG A 27 5.00 -18.20 -7.83
CA ARG A 27 4.85 -18.23 -9.28
C ARG A 27 4.74 -19.68 -9.76
N ILE A 28 3.77 -19.93 -10.62
CA ILE A 28 3.56 -21.23 -11.25
C ILE A 28 3.93 -21.14 -12.73
N THR A 29 4.80 -22.06 -13.15
CA THR A 29 5.25 -22.17 -14.55
C THR A 29 4.58 -23.34 -15.26
N GLU A 30 4.29 -23.14 -16.53
CA GLU A 30 3.81 -24.18 -17.45
C GLU A 30 4.72 -24.19 -18.68
N ASN A 31 5.29 -25.36 -19.00
CA ASN A 31 6.27 -25.51 -20.09
C ASN A 31 7.46 -24.54 -20.03
N GLY A 32 7.88 -24.12 -18.82
CA GLY A 32 8.99 -23.20 -18.61
C GLY A 32 8.64 -21.71 -18.76
N ALA A 33 7.42 -21.38 -19.14
CA ALA A 33 6.91 -20.01 -19.11
C ALA A 33 6.20 -19.74 -17.76
N GLY A 34 6.47 -18.60 -17.14
CA GLY A 34 5.69 -18.13 -15.99
C GLY A 34 4.27 -17.79 -16.45
N ALA A 35 3.28 -18.51 -15.94
CA ALA A 35 1.91 -18.43 -16.44
C ALA A 35 0.92 -17.93 -15.38
N PHE A 36 1.09 -18.32 -14.12
CA PHE A 36 0.13 -18.02 -13.05
C PHE A 36 0.81 -17.67 -11.72
N VAL A 37 0.05 -17.04 -10.83
CA VAL A 37 0.43 -16.84 -9.42
C VAL A 37 -0.51 -17.62 -8.51
N PHE A 38 0.01 -18.06 -7.36
CA PHE A 38 -0.73 -18.80 -6.35
C PHE A 38 -0.36 -18.28 -4.96
N CYS A 39 -1.35 -18.02 -4.12
CA CYS A 39 -1.17 -17.62 -2.72
C CYS A 39 -2.37 -18.11 -1.89
N SER A 40 -2.29 -18.02 -0.56
CA SER A 40 -3.48 -18.17 0.27
C SER A 40 -4.43 -16.98 0.11
N GLU A 41 -5.66 -17.16 0.56
CA GLU A 41 -6.68 -16.10 0.54
C GLU A 41 -6.26 -14.93 1.42
N GLU A 42 -5.71 -15.20 2.61
CA GLU A 42 -5.25 -14.16 3.52
C GLU A 42 -4.12 -13.32 2.90
N VAL A 43 -3.17 -13.96 2.21
CA VAL A 43 -2.10 -13.25 1.50
C VAL A 43 -2.67 -12.40 0.36
N TYR A 44 -3.67 -12.90 -0.36
CA TYR A 44 -4.32 -12.14 -1.42
C TYR A 44 -5.03 -10.89 -0.88
N GLU A 45 -5.87 -11.06 0.14
CA GLU A 45 -6.61 -9.97 0.78
C GLU A 45 -5.68 -8.91 1.37
N GLN A 46 -4.65 -9.36 2.09
CA GLN A 46 -3.65 -8.47 2.64
C GLN A 46 -2.96 -7.67 1.54
N ARG A 47 -2.55 -8.32 0.44
CA ARG A 47 -1.88 -7.64 -0.67
C ARG A 47 -2.77 -6.62 -1.35
N MET A 48 -4.06 -6.93 -1.52
CA MET A 48 -5.04 -6.00 -2.08
C MET A 48 -5.24 -4.78 -1.18
N LYS A 49 -5.33 -5.01 0.13
CA LYS A 49 -5.39 -3.93 1.10
C LYS A 49 -4.14 -3.05 1.07
N GLU A 50 -2.95 -3.66 1.08
CA GLU A 50 -1.69 -2.92 1.00
C GLU A 50 -1.60 -2.04 -0.25
N VAL A 51 -1.98 -2.57 -1.42
CA VAL A 51 -1.97 -1.81 -2.67
C VAL A 51 -2.98 -0.66 -2.62
N ALA A 52 -4.18 -0.90 -2.11
CA ALA A 52 -5.21 0.13 -1.98
C ALA A 52 -4.79 1.23 -0.99
N ASP A 53 -4.27 0.85 0.17
CA ASP A 53 -3.81 1.77 1.21
C ASP A 53 -2.62 2.61 0.69
N GLN A 54 -1.68 1.99 -0.03
CA GLN A 54 -0.55 2.70 -0.65
C GLN A 54 -1.01 3.70 -1.72
N ALA A 55 -1.90 3.29 -2.63
CA ALA A 55 -2.42 4.17 -3.67
C ALA A 55 -3.22 5.35 -3.07
N ALA A 56 -4.02 5.10 -2.03
CA ALA A 56 -4.74 6.13 -1.31
C ALA A 56 -3.78 7.10 -0.60
N TYR A 57 -2.73 6.57 0.05
CA TYR A 57 -1.70 7.38 0.68
C TYR A 57 -1.00 8.32 -0.31
N GLU A 58 -0.56 7.79 -1.46
CA GLU A 58 0.10 8.58 -2.51
C GLU A 58 -0.81 9.69 -3.03
N ALA A 59 -2.08 9.39 -3.29
CA ALA A 59 -3.06 10.38 -3.73
C ALA A 59 -3.30 11.47 -2.68
N LEU A 60 -3.41 11.10 -1.39
CA LEU A 60 -3.60 12.05 -0.30
C LEU A 60 -2.38 12.95 -0.10
N VAL A 61 -1.16 12.41 -0.21
CA VAL A 61 0.08 13.19 -0.13
C VAL A 61 0.17 14.17 -1.29
N ALA A 62 -0.09 13.72 -2.52
CA ALA A 62 -0.09 14.60 -3.70
C ALA A 62 -1.09 15.75 -3.53
N ALA A 63 -2.33 15.44 -3.14
CA ALA A 63 -3.36 16.46 -2.91
C ALA A 63 -3.01 17.42 -1.77
N ALA A 64 -2.37 16.93 -0.70
CA ALA A 64 -1.92 17.78 0.41
C ALA A 64 -0.80 18.73 -0.01
N LEU A 65 0.14 18.27 -0.83
CA LEU A 65 1.22 19.09 -1.38
C LEU A 65 0.68 20.16 -2.33
N GLU A 66 -0.18 19.79 -3.28
CA GLU A 66 -0.81 20.74 -4.21
C GLU A 66 -1.57 21.84 -3.46
N ARG A 67 -2.35 21.45 -2.44
CA ARG A 67 -3.02 22.41 -1.57
C ARG A 67 -2.04 23.30 -0.83
N GLY A 68 -0.97 22.72 -0.28
CA GLY A 68 0.07 23.46 0.42
C GLY A 68 0.75 24.50 -0.47
N PHE A 69 1.07 24.16 -1.71
CA PHE A 69 1.63 25.11 -2.67
C PHE A 69 0.65 26.25 -2.98
N ALA A 70 -0.61 25.93 -3.24
CA ALA A 70 -1.64 26.94 -3.49
C ALA A 70 -1.92 27.83 -2.26
N ASP A 71 -1.78 27.30 -1.04
CA ASP A 71 -1.88 28.07 0.20
C ASP A 71 -0.70 29.02 0.37
N ILE A 72 0.53 28.58 0.07
CA ILE A 72 1.73 29.43 0.11
C ILE A 72 1.62 30.56 -0.91
N GLU A 73 1.28 30.25 -2.17
CA GLU A 73 1.14 31.26 -3.24
C GLU A 73 0.09 32.33 -2.90
N ALA A 74 -0.98 31.93 -2.21
CA ALA A 74 -2.03 32.83 -1.77
C ALA A 74 -1.77 33.50 -0.42
N GLY A 75 -0.60 33.30 0.20
CA GLY A 75 -0.27 33.86 1.51
C GLY A 75 -1.10 33.29 2.67
N ARG A 76 -1.74 32.13 2.49
CA ARG A 76 -2.51 31.39 3.52
C ARG A 76 -1.60 30.48 4.35
N CYS A 77 -0.39 30.95 4.67
CA CYS A 77 0.59 30.23 5.47
C CYS A 77 1.01 31.03 6.69
N TYR A 78 1.55 30.33 7.70
CA TYR A 78 2.12 30.95 8.88
C TYR A 78 3.64 30.85 8.84
N GLU A 79 4.33 31.94 9.15
CA GLU A 79 5.77 31.94 9.34
C GLU A 79 6.09 31.61 10.80
N GLY A 80 6.69 30.44 11.03
CA GLY A 80 7.12 29.99 12.35
C GLY A 80 6.14 29.06 13.07
N ALA A 81 6.71 28.06 13.75
CA ALA A 81 5.95 26.98 14.39
C ALA A 81 5.03 27.47 15.53
N GLU A 82 5.47 28.45 16.32
CA GLU A 82 4.65 28.98 17.42
C GLU A 82 3.40 29.70 16.93
N VAL A 83 3.52 30.52 15.87
CA VAL A 83 2.39 31.22 15.26
C VAL A 83 1.38 30.22 14.70
N ALA A 84 1.85 29.20 13.98
CA ALA A 84 1.01 28.14 13.46
C ALA A 84 0.29 27.37 14.60
N ARG A 85 1.00 27.04 15.67
CA ARG A 85 0.46 26.31 16.83
C ARG A 85 -0.63 27.11 17.54
N GLU A 86 -0.42 28.39 17.77
CA GLU A 86 -1.43 29.26 18.37
C GLU A 86 -2.69 29.38 17.51
N ALA A 87 -2.52 29.55 16.19
CA ALA A 87 -3.62 29.59 15.25
C ALA A 87 -4.44 28.29 15.26
N ALA A 88 -3.77 27.13 15.26
CA ALA A 88 -4.41 25.83 15.33
C ALA A 88 -5.21 25.63 16.64
N LEU A 89 -4.66 26.05 17.78
CA LEU A 89 -5.35 25.99 19.08
C LEU A 89 -6.59 26.88 19.10
N LYS A 90 -6.53 28.09 18.51
CA LYS A 90 -7.69 28.98 18.37
C LYS A 90 -8.79 28.35 17.52
N LEU A 91 -8.43 27.73 16.38
CA LEU A 91 -9.38 27.02 15.53
C LEU A 91 -10.03 25.84 16.26
N ARG A 92 -9.24 25.02 16.95
CA ARG A 92 -9.75 23.86 17.69
C ARG A 92 -10.76 24.27 18.77
N ARG A 93 -10.52 25.38 19.47
CA ARG A 93 -11.45 25.93 20.48
C ARG A 93 -12.74 26.49 19.87
N LYS A 94 -12.69 26.97 18.62
CA LYS A 94 -13.87 27.48 17.90
C LYS A 94 -14.81 26.37 17.42
N HIS A 95 -14.27 25.15 17.26
CA HIS A 95 -15.00 23.98 16.75
C HIS A 95 -15.31 22.91 17.83
N ALA A 96 -14.96 23.17 19.09
CA ALA A 96 -15.32 22.35 20.25
C ALA A 96 -16.59 22.89 20.90
#